data_AF-A0AAW4XYU8-F1
#
_entry.id   AF-A0AAW4XYU8-F1
#
_cell.length_a   1.000
_cell.length_b   1.000
_cell.length_c   1.000
_cell.angle_alpha   90.00
_cell.angle_beta   90.00
_cell.angle_gamma   90.00
#
_symmetry.space_group_name_H-M   'P 1'
#
loop_
_entity.id
_entity.type
_entity.pdbx_description
1 polymer ?
#
loop_
_entity_poly.entity_id
_entity_poly.type
_entity_poly.pdbx_seq_one_letter_code
_entity_poly.pdbx_strand_id
1 'polypeptide(L)'
;MTKLHSRAMKSGLYRKAAPMMALMVRKNMEAEYTSVGLHCVQADHQSNQTELLARLAYLLGIGAEIARAIPVAGDNRPGLHQALATVVGMAVDGHRWDSSWGAQLSHAVDISIDLFCSYRNLASQFEPGARMLADDVIAGKVRADVIRPLEFPNGNEMA
;
A
#
# COMPACT_ATOMS: atom_id res chain seq x y z
N MET A 1 1.60 10.09 21.22
CA MET A 1 0.22 9.89 20.70
C MET A 1 -0.58 11.18 20.85
N THR A 2 -0.85 11.89 19.76
CA THR A 2 -1.57 13.19 19.78
C THR A 2 -3.05 13.01 20.14
N LYS A 3 -3.61 13.96 20.91
CA LYS A 3 -4.99 13.94 21.46
C LYS A 3 -6.10 13.75 20.39
N LEU A 4 -5.82 14.05 19.12
CA LEU A 4 -6.73 13.85 17.99
C LEU A 4 -6.97 12.36 17.68
N HIS A 5 -5.91 11.54 17.65
CA HIS A 5 -5.99 10.10 17.37
C HIS A 5 -6.77 9.34 18.44
N SER A 6 -6.61 9.72 19.71
CA SER A 6 -7.32 9.11 20.83
C SER A 6 -8.84 9.34 20.75
N ARG A 7 -9.27 10.49 20.19
CA ARG A 7 -10.69 10.83 20.02
C ARG A 7 -11.30 10.11 18.81
N ALA A 8 -10.56 10.01 17.72
CA ALA A 8 -11.01 9.34 16.49
C ALA A 8 -11.19 7.82 16.70
N MET A 9 -10.29 7.16 17.44
CA MET A 9 -10.49 5.76 17.86
C MET A 9 -11.77 5.54 18.68
N LYS A 10 -12.09 6.47 19.60
CA LYS A 10 -13.30 6.39 20.45
C LYS A 10 -14.61 6.67 19.70
N SER A 11 -14.54 7.38 18.57
CA SER A 11 -15.71 7.80 17.79
C SER A 11 -16.21 6.78 16.76
N GLY A 12 -15.55 5.63 16.60
CA GLY A 12 -15.93 4.61 15.61
C GLY A 12 -15.59 4.96 14.16
N LEU A 13 -14.91 6.09 13.91
CA LEU A 13 -14.46 6.53 12.57
C LEU A 13 -13.51 5.52 11.90
N TYR A 14 -12.77 4.74 12.68
CA TYR A 14 -11.87 3.69 12.20
C TYR A 14 -12.34 2.30 12.63
N ARG A 15 -13.64 2.01 12.45
CA ARG A 15 -14.19 0.72 12.84
C ARG A 15 -13.59 -0.39 11.97
N LYS A 16 -12.74 -1.21 12.58
CA LYS A 16 -12.27 -2.46 11.98
C LYS A 16 -13.47 -3.36 11.69
N ALA A 17 -13.49 -3.95 10.50
CA ALA A 17 -14.48 -4.95 10.12
C ALA A 17 -14.44 -6.14 11.09
N ALA A 18 -15.60 -6.77 11.32
CA ALA A 18 -15.64 -8.03 12.05
C ALA A 18 -14.77 -9.07 11.32
N PRO A 19 -14.02 -9.94 12.04
CA PRO A 19 -13.06 -10.86 11.41
C PRO A 19 -13.67 -11.71 10.29
N MET A 20 -14.90 -12.19 10.50
CA MET A 20 -15.60 -13.01 9.50
C MET A 20 -15.89 -12.23 8.21
N MET A 21 -16.30 -10.96 8.33
CA MET A 21 -16.55 -10.09 7.18
C MET A 21 -15.26 -9.79 6.40
N ALA A 22 -14.16 -9.49 7.10
CA ALA A 22 -12.87 -9.26 6.45
C ALA A 22 -12.39 -10.51 5.69
N LEU A 23 -12.54 -11.70 6.28
CA LEU A 23 -12.19 -12.96 5.64
C LEU A 23 -13.07 -13.27 4.41
N MET A 24 -14.38 -13.02 4.48
CA MET A 24 -15.27 -13.19 3.31
C MET A 24 -14.86 -12.30 2.15
N VAL A 25 -14.51 -11.04 2.43
CA VAL A 25 -14.00 -10.12 1.40
C VAL A 25 -12.70 -10.64 0.81
N ARG A 26 -11.76 -11.07 1.64
CA ARG A 26 -10.48 -11.62 1.18
C ARG A 26 -10.68 -12.83 0.27
N LYS A 27 -11.55 -13.77 0.65
CA LYS A 27 -11.88 -14.94 -0.20
C LYS A 27 -12.49 -14.55 -1.54
N ASN A 28 -13.36 -13.55 -1.57
CA ASN A 28 -13.99 -13.10 -2.81
C ASN A 28 -12.99 -12.44 -3.78
N MET A 29 -11.83 -12.01 -3.29
CA MET A 29 -10.79 -11.32 -4.07
C MET A 29 -9.51 -12.16 -4.21
N GLU A 30 -9.51 -13.38 -3.69
CA GLU A 30 -8.31 -14.22 -3.52
C GLU A 30 -7.61 -14.51 -4.85
N ALA A 31 -8.37 -14.81 -5.91
CA ALA A 31 -7.81 -15.10 -7.23
C ALA A 31 -7.05 -13.90 -7.82
N GLU A 32 -7.63 -12.69 -7.70
CA GLU A 32 -7.04 -11.46 -8.22
C GLU A 32 -5.74 -11.12 -7.46
N TYR A 33 -5.76 -11.24 -6.14
CA TYR A 33 -4.62 -10.91 -5.29
C TYR A 33 -3.49 -11.92 -5.36
N THR A 34 -3.81 -13.22 -5.35
CA THR A 34 -2.83 -14.28 -5.54
C THR A 34 -2.11 -14.12 -6.87
N SER A 35 -2.85 -13.71 -7.92
CA SER A 35 -2.26 -13.40 -9.22
C SER A 35 -1.25 -12.25 -9.15
N VAL A 36 -1.53 -11.16 -8.42
CA VAL A 36 -0.59 -10.03 -8.28
C VAL A 36 0.66 -10.42 -7.49
N GLY A 37 0.51 -11.09 -6.35
CA GLY A 37 1.64 -11.52 -5.52
C GLY A 37 2.55 -12.52 -6.25
N LEU A 38 1.96 -13.45 -7.00
CA LEU A 38 2.70 -14.39 -7.84
C LEU A 38 3.41 -13.68 -9.00
N HIS A 39 2.76 -12.71 -9.63
CA HIS A 39 3.38 -11.94 -10.72
C HIS A 39 4.61 -11.17 -10.23
N CYS A 40 4.61 -10.65 -9.00
CA CYS A 40 5.79 -10.00 -8.42
C CYS A 40 7.02 -10.93 -8.36
N VAL A 41 6.83 -12.21 -8.02
CA VAL A 41 7.96 -13.15 -7.88
C VAL A 41 8.36 -13.82 -9.20
N GLN A 42 7.51 -13.76 -10.22
CA GLN A 42 7.75 -14.39 -11.52
C GLN A 42 8.21 -13.41 -12.60
N ALA A 43 7.92 -12.12 -12.45
CA ALA A 43 8.29 -11.12 -13.46
C ALA A 43 9.81 -11.06 -13.66
N ASP A 44 10.23 -11.15 -14.92
CA ASP A 44 11.64 -11.13 -15.30
C ASP A 44 12.30 -9.79 -14.97
N HIS A 45 13.54 -9.84 -14.50
CA HIS A 45 14.34 -8.63 -14.24
C HIS A 45 14.45 -7.78 -15.52
N GLN A 46 14.31 -6.45 -15.38
CA GLN A 46 14.30 -5.44 -16.45
C GLN A 46 13.15 -5.56 -17.46
N SER A 47 12.18 -6.47 -17.26
CA SER A 47 11.00 -6.52 -18.12
C SER A 47 10.12 -5.28 -17.92
N ASN A 48 9.41 -4.86 -18.98
CA ASN A 48 8.42 -3.79 -18.86
C ASN A 48 7.18 -4.35 -18.14
N GLN A 49 6.88 -3.79 -16.97
CA GLN A 49 5.81 -4.26 -16.10
C GLN A 49 4.80 -3.16 -15.78
N THR A 50 4.40 -2.38 -16.80
CA THR A 50 3.49 -1.24 -16.64
C THR A 50 2.21 -1.59 -15.88
N GLU A 51 1.52 -2.67 -16.27
CA GLU A 51 0.27 -3.07 -15.60
C GLU A 51 0.49 -3.55 -14.16
N LEU A 52 1.55 -4.31 -13.91
CA LEU A 52 1.88 -4.79 -12.58
C LEU A 52 2.21 -3.60 -11.67
N LEU A 53 3.05 -2.67 -12.13
CA LEU A 53 3.42 -1.47 -11.37
C LEU A 53 2.19 -0.60 -11.05
N ALA A 54 1.24 -0.46 -11.99
CA ALA A 54 0.00 0.27 -11.73
C ALA A 54 -0.87 -0.42 -10.67
N ARG A 55 -1.04 -1.75 -10.76
CA ARG A 55 -1.79 -2.53 -9.75
C ARG A 55 -1.13 -2.44 -8.38
N LEU A 56 0.19 -2.48 -8.32
CA LEU A 56 0.96 -2.33 -7.09
C LEU A 56 0.80 -0.92 -6.52
N ALA A 57 0.91 0.13 -7.35
CA ALA A 57 0.73 1.51 -6.91
C ALA A 57 -0.66 1.73 -6.29
N TYR A 58 -1.70 1.13 -6.86
CA TYR A 58 -3.05 1.15 -6.30
C TYR A 58 -3.13 0.45 -4.94
N LEU A 59 -2.72 -0.82 -4.85
CA LEU A 59 -2.85 -1.62 -3.63
C LEU A 59 -1.99 -1.07 -2.49
N LEU A 60 -0.72 -0.79 -2.77
CA LEU A 60 0.24 -0.26 -1.80
C LEU A 60 -0.12 1.18 -1.41
N GLY A 61 -0.66 1.99 -2.33
CA GLY A 61 -1.15 3.34 -2.04
C GLY A 61 -2.22 3.34 -0.96
N ILE A 62 -3.23 2.46 -1.10
CA ILE A 62 -4.27 2.31 -0.09
C ILE A 62 -3.69 1.77 1.23
N GLY A 63 -2.85 0.73 1.15
CA GLY A 63 -2.23 0.13 2.34
C GLY A 63 -1.39 1.13 3.14
N ALA A 64 -0.56 1.93 2.46
CA ALA A 64 0.29 2.94 3.07
C ALA A 64 -0.54 4.06 3.74
N GLU A 65 -1.62 4.54 3.10
CA GLU A 65 -2.49 5.55 3.69
C GLU A 65 -3.26 5.04 4.90
N ILE A 66 -3.75 3.78 4.87
CA ILE A 66 -4.37 3.14 6.04
C ILE A 66 -3.34 3.03 7.17
N ALA A 67 -2.15 2.50 6.90
CA ALA A 67 -1.08 2.35 7.89
C ALA A 67 -0.59 3.69 8.46
N ARG A 68 -0.72 4.79 7.71
CA ARG A 68 -0.46 6.16 8.18
C ARG A 68 -1.57 6.66 9.09
N ALA A 69 -2.83 6.37 8.75
CA ALA A 69 -3.98 6.88 9.46
C ALA A 69 -4.23 6.20 10.82
N ILE A 70 -3.88 4.92 10.95
CA ILE A 70 -4.14 4.12 12.16
C ILE A 70 -2.90 3.37 12.65
N PRO A 71 -2.76 3.13 13.97
CA PRO A 71 -1.77 2.20 14.51
C PRO A 71 -2.04 0.79 13.97
N VAL A 72 -1.11 0.28 13.17
CA VAL A 72 -1.12 -1.08 12.64
C VAL A 72 -0.16 -1.97 13.44
N ALA A 73 -0.55 -3.23 13.65
CA ALA A 73 0.32 -4.19 14.33
C ALA A 73 1.65 -4.35 13.54
N GLY A 74 2.78 -4.38 14.26
CA GLY A 74 4.11 -4.50 13.66
C GLY A 74 4.70 -3.21 13.08
N ASP A 75 3.99 -2.07 13.16
CA ASP A 75 4.40 -0.79 12.56
C ASP A 75 4.80 -0.93 11.08
N ASN A 76 3.92 -1.54 10.27
CA ASN A 76 4.17 -1.76 8.84
C ASN A 76 4.22 -0.46 8.00
N ARG A 77 4.09 0.72 8.61
CA ARG A 77 4.06 2.01 7.92
C ARG A 77 5.35 2.29 7.14
N PRO A 78 6.58 2.15 7.69
CA PRO A 78 7.79 2.39 6.93
C PRO A 78 7.96 1.39 5.78
N GLY A 79 7.62 0.11 6.02
CA GLY A 79 7.74 -0.94 5.00
C GLY A 79 6.80 -0.74 3.81
N LEU A 80 5.52 -0.43 4.06
CA LEU A 80 4.54 -0.15 3.01
C LEU A 80 4.88 1.14 2.24
N HIS A 81 5.37 2.15 2.95
CA HIS A 81 5.82 3.38 2.31
C HIS A 81 7.04 3.17 1.41
N GLN A 82 8.03 2.41 1.88
CA GLN A 82 9.20 2.05 1.08
C GLN A 82 8.80 1.22 -0.15
N ALA A 83 7.91 0.25 0.02
CA ALA A 83 7.40 -0.56 -1.10
C ALA A 83 6.72 0.31 -2.17
N LEU A 84 5.88 1.26 -1.75
CA LEU A 84 5.23 2.20 -2.67
C LEU A 84 6.25 3.12 -3.37
N ALA A 85 7.22 3.65 -2.63
CA ALA A 85 8.28 4.48 -3.19
C ALA A 85 9.13 3.71 -4.22
N THR A 86 9.44 2.45 -3.95
CA THR A 86 10.13 1.56 -4.90
C THR A 86 9.32 1.37 -6.18
N VAL A 87 8.02 1.07 -6.09
CA VAL A 87 7.15 0.89 -7.26
C VAL A 87 7.07 2.15 -8.12
N VAL A 88 6.94 3.32 -7.48
CA VAL A 88 6.99 4.61 -8.17
C VAL A 88 8.36 4.84 -8.80
N GLY A 89 9.44 4.50 -8.12
CA GLY A 89 10.80 4.57 -8.65
C GLY A 89 10.97 3.74 -9.93
N MET A 90 10.50 2.48 -9.93
CA MET A 90 10.52 1.62 -11.11
C MET A 90 9.68 2.19 -12.27
N ALA A 91 8.52 2.78 -11.96
CA ALA A 91 7.67 3.42 -12.97
C ALA A 91 8.33 4.67 -13.57
N VAL A 92 9.00 5.48 -12.76
CA VAL A 92 9.78 6.65 -13.22
C VAL A 92 10.98 6.20 -14.06
N ASP A 93 11.63 5.08 -13.72
CA ASP A 93 12.76 4.49 -14.45
C ASP A 93 12.35 3.71 -15.73
N GLY A 94 11.22 4.09 -16.33
CA GLY A 94 10.74 3.50 -17.59
C GLY A 94 10.05 2.14 -17.43
N HIS A 95 9.35 1.94 -16.31
CA HIS A 95 8.55 0.75 -16.00
C HIS A 95 9.36 -0.54 -15.96
N ARG A 96 10.64 -0.44 -15.64
CA ARG A 96 11.58 -1.56 -15.57
C ARG A 96 11.43 -2.28 -14.24
N TRP A 97 11.04 -3.54 -14.30
CA TRP A 97 10.91 -4.36 -13.12
C TRP A 97 12.27 -4.72 -12.51
N ASP A 98 12.41 -4.57 -11.21
CA ASP A 98 13.54 -5.10 -10.46
C ASP A 98 13.11 -6.31 -9.62
N SER A 99 13.42 -7.51 -10.13
CA SER A 99 13.09 -8.78 -9.47
C SER A 99 13.68 -8.95 -8.06
N SER A 100 14.70 -8.18 -7.67
CA SER A 100 15.23 -8.22 -6.29
C SER A 100 14.19 -7.80 -5.25
N TRP A 101 13.19 -7.02 -5.66
CA TRP A 101 12.08 -6.56 -4.81
C TRP A 101 10.86 -7.49 -4.83
N GLY A 102 10.81 -8.50 -5.71
CA GLY A 102 9.59 -9.27 -5.96
C GLY A 102 8.97 -9.90 -4.71
N ALA A 103 9.79 -10.54 -3.86
CA ALA A 103 9.31 -11.12 -2.61
C ALA A 103 8.80 -10.07 -1.61
N GLN A 104 9.52 -8.94 -1.49
CA GLN A 104 9.12 -7.86 -0.57
C GLN A 104 7.84 -7.17 -1.04
N LEU A 105 7.69 -6.92 -2.34
CA LEU A 105 6.49 -6.30 -2.92
C LEU A 105 5.28 -7.24 -2.81
N SER A 106 5.47 -8.54 -3.02
CA SER A 106 4.43 -9.55 -2.79
C SER A 106 3.94 -9.52 -1.34
N HIS A 107 4.85 -9.50 -0.38
CA HIS A 107 4.49 -9.41 1.04
C HIS A 107 3.80 -8.07 1.40
N ALA A 108 4.27 -6.96 0.84
CA ALA A 108 3.65 -5.64 1.06
C ALA A 108 2.22 -5.58 0.49
N VAL A 109 1.96 -6.28 -0.62
CA VAL A 109 0.61 -6.43 -1.18
C VAL A 109 -0.29 -7.22 -0.23
N ASP A 110 0.18 -8.34 0.33
CA ASP A 110 -0.59 -9.12 1.31
C ASP A 110 -1.01 -8.28 2.52
N ILE A 111 -0.07 -7.51 3.08
CA ILE A 111 -0.36 -6.58 4.18
C ILE A 111 -1.40 -5.54 3.75
N SER A 112 -1.23 -4.96 2.55
CA SER A 112 -2.14 -3.93 2.04
C SER A 112 -3.56 -4.44 1.85
N ILE A 113 -3.71 -5.68 1.37
CA ILE A 113 -5.00 -6.36 1.24
C ILE A 113 -5.64 -6.60 2.60
N ASP A 114 -4.86 -7.09 3.57
CA ASP A 114 -5.37 -7.32 4.92
C ASP A 114 -5.86 -6.02 5.57
N LEU A 115 -5.15 -4.91 5.34
CA LEU A 115 -5.58 -3.58 5.76
C LEU A 115 -6.85 -3.13 5.02
N PHE A 116 -6.91 -3.31 3.70
CA PHE A 116 -8.09 -2.99 2.89
C PHE A 116 -9.33 -3.73 3.38
N CYS A 117 -9.25 -5.06 3.55
CA CYS A 117 -10.36 -5.89 4.02
C CYS A 117 -10.77 -5.54 5.45
N SER A 118 -9.80 -5.18 6.30
CA SER A 118 -10.05 -4.83 7.71
C SER A 118 -10.63 -3.42 7.87
N TYR A 119 -10.31 -2.48 6.99
CA TYR A 119 -10.64 -1.06 7.16
C TYR A 119 -11.31 -0.46 5.91
N ARG A 120 -12.28 -1.18 5.34
CA ARG A 120 -12.95 -0.83 4.07
C ARG A 120 -13.47 0.62 4.00
N ASN A 121 -14.06 1.14 5.07
CA ASN A 121 -14.58 2.52 5.11
C ASN A 121 -13.47 3.58 5.02
N LEU A 122 -12.26 3.23 5.47
CA LEU A 122 -11.09 4.08 5.37
C LEU A 122 -10.44 3.91 4.00
N ALA A 123 -10.35 2.66 3.51
CA ALA A 123 -9.88 2.36 2.17
C ALA A 123 -10.65 3.15 1.09
N SER A 124 -11.99 3.22 1.20
CA SER A 124 -12.82 3.98 0.25
C SER A 124 -12.53 5.47 0.22
N GLN A 125 -11.95 6.05 1.29
CA GLN A 125 -11.55 7.46 1.31
C GLN A 125 -10.23 7.70 0.56
N PHE A 126 -9.35 6.70 0.54
CA PHE A 126 -8.04 6.78 -0.11
C PHE A 126 -8.01 6.21 -1.53
N GLU A 127 -9.03 5.41 -1.88
CA GLU A 127 -9.17 4.78 -3.19
C GLU A 127 -9.04 5.76 -4.37
N PRO A 128 -9.67 6.96 -4.36
CA PRO A 128 -9.52 7.88 -5.49
C PRO A 128 -8.07 8.33 -5.71
N GLY A 129 -7.32 8.60 -4.64
CA GLY A 129 -5.91 9.00 -4.73
C GLY A 129 -5.02 7.86 -5.23
N ALA A 130 -5.25 6.64 -4.74
CA ALA A 130 -4.53 5.46 -5.19
C ALA A 130 -4.84 5.13 -6.66
N ARG A 131 -6.08 5.34 -7.10
CA ARG A 131 -6.49 5.18 -8.51
C ARG A 131 -5.81 6.21 -9.40
N MET A 132 -5.81 7.49 -9.00
CA MET A 132 -5.11 8.54 -9.75
C MET A 132 -3.62 8.21 -9.92
N LEU A 133 -2.95 7.74 -8.86
CA LEU A 133 -1.56 7.33 -8.96
C LEU A 133 -1.36 6.15 -9.93
N ALA A 134 -2.23 5.14 -9.89
CA ALA A 134 -2.16 4.01 -10.80
C ALA A 134 -2.39 4.44 -12.27
N ASP A 135 -3.33 5.34 -12.51
CA ASP A 135 -3.60 5.91 -13.84
C ASP A 135 -2.38 6.71 -14.36
N ASP A 136 -1.72 7.47 -13.49
CA ASP A 136 -0.47 8.18 -13.81
C ASP A 136 0.68 7.22 -14.12
N VAL A 137 0.76 6.08 -13.42
CA VAL A 137 1.71 5.01 -13.73
C VAL A 137 1.43 4.42 -15.11
N ILE A 138 0.18 4.07 -15.42
CA ILE A 138 -0.20 3.55 -16.76
C ILE A 138 0.13 4.56 -17.85
N ALA A 139 -0.14 5.85 -17.62
CA ALA A 139 0.10 6.90 -18.58
C ALA A 139 1.58 7.29 -18.72
N GLY A 140 2.48 6.73 -17.88
CA GLY A 140 3.89 7.12 -17.83
C GLY A 140 4.11 8.58 -17.41
N LYS A 141 3.20 9.12 -16.60
CA LYS A 141 3.20 10.52 -16.13
C LYS A 141 3.65 10.68 -14.68
N VAL A 142 3.84 9.57 -13.97
CA VAL A 142 4.26 9.59 -12.57
C VAL A 142 5.62 10.27 -12.41
N ARG A 143 5.76 11.07 -11.36
CA ARG A 143 6.99 11.78 -11.02
C ARG A 143 7.56 11.26 -9.70
N ALA A 144 8.88 11.33 -9.54
CA ALA A 144 9.56 10.85 -8.34
C ALA A 144 9.12 11.57 -7.04
N ASP A 145 8.63 12.80 -7.13
CA ASP A 145 8.19 13.61 -5.99
C ASP A 145 6.75 13.33 -5.54
N VAL A 146 6.03 12.40 -6.21
CA VAL A 146 4.65 12.04 -5.83
C VAL A 146 4.59 11.33 -4.48
N ILE A 147 5.65 10.60 -4.10
CA ILE A 147 5.78 9.98 -2.78
C ILE A 147 6.71 10.84 -1.93
N ARG A 148 6.15 11.54 -0.94
CA ARG A 148 6.95 12.32 0.00
C ARG A 148 7.79 11.41 0.88
N PRO A 149 9.03 11.79 1.25
CA PRO A 149 9.83 11.02 2.19
C PRO A 149 9.09 10.73 3.50
N LEU A 150 9.34 9.56 4.08
CA LEU A 150 8.78 9.22 5.38
C LEU A 150 9.40 10.11 6.47
N GLU A 151 8.61 11.02 7.04
CA GLU A 151 9.01 11.75 8.25
C GLU A 151 8.86 10.83 9.46
N PHE A 152 9.99 10.48 10.08
CA PHE A 152 10.01 9.86 11.40
C PHE A 152 9.81 10.94 12.47
N PRO A 153 8.98 10.71 13.51
CA PRO A 153 8.98 11.58 14.67
C PRO A 153 10.41 11.61 15.24
N ASN A 154 11.00 12.79 15.36
CA ASN A 154 12.33 12.98 15.92
C ASN A 154 12.49 12.14 17.20
N GLY A 155 13.54 11.33 17.27
CA GLY A 155 13.84 10.43 18.40
C GLY A 155 14.25 11.12 19.69
N ASN A 156 13.61 12.23 20.06
CA ASN A 156 13.99 13.08 21.19
C ASN A 156 12.93 13.14 22.31
N GLU A 157 12.11 12.10 22.47
CA GLU A 157 11.18 11.95 23.61
C GLU A 157 11.55 10.78 24.55
N MET A 158 12.82 10.36 24.57
CA MET A 158 13.33 9.32 25.49
C MET A 158 14.72 9.68 26.04
N ALA A 159 14.88 10.90 26.56
CA ALA A 159 15.98 11.28 27.44
C ALA A 159 15.42 11.87 28.74
#